data_AF-A0A137STS1-F1
#
_entry.id   AF-A0A137STS1-F1
#
_cell.length_a   1.000
_cell.length_b   1.000
_cell.length_c   1.000
_cell.angle_alpha   90.00
_cell.angle_beta   90.00
_cell.angle_gamma   90.00
#
_symmetry.space_group_name_H-M   'P 1'
#
loop_
_entity.id
_entity.type
_entity.pdbx_description
1 polymer ?
#
loop_
_entity_poly.entity_id
_entity_poly.type
_entity_poly.pdbx_seq_one_letter_code
_entity_poly.pdbx_strand_id
1 'polypeptide(L)'
;KKKQEEEKKKQEEAEARRKKEEEEKKKQLTLDPTSFTLKPFLSKNVYIKNGTAPYKVEVTNKGIASVTVHEKDNFIVVIAVQEGTTEIVVTDKNMKKGTVKVTTSNH
;
A
#
# COMPACT_ATOMS: atom_id res chain seq x y z
N LYS A 1 -41.89 19.74 5.98
CA LYS A 1 -41.99 18.55 5.11
C LYS A 1 -40.94 18.58 3.99
N LYS A 2 -41.03 19.46 2.97
CA LYS A 2 -40.04 19.54 1.86
C LYS A 2 -38.57 19.58 2.32
N LYS A 3 -38.24 20.46 3.27
CA LYS A 3 -36.86 20.64 3.77
C LYS A 3 -36.29 19.41 4.49
N GLN A 4 -37.10 18.70 5.28
CA GLN A 4 -36.69 17.46 5.97
C GLN A 4 -36.50 16.30 5.00
N GLU A 5 -37.31 16.23 3.95
CA GLU A 5 -37.22 15.18 2.93
C GLU A 5 -35.97 15.37 2.05
N GLU A 6 -35.62 16.63 1.76
CA GLU A 6 -34.41 17.01 1.05
C GLU A 6 -33.13 16.71 1.86
N GLU A 7 -33.15 16.98 3.17
CA GLU A 7 -32.04 16.61 4.08
C GLU A 7 -31.87 15.09 4.19
N LYS A 8 -32.96 14.34 4.30
CA LYS A 8 -32.91 12.87 4.37
C LYS A 8 -32.34 12.25 3.09
N LYS A 9 -32.77 12.73 1.92
CA LYS A 9 -32.24 12.30 0.63
C LYS A 9 -30.75 12.60 0.49
N LYS A 10 -30.30 13.76 0.96
CA LYS A 10 -28.88 14.16 0.95
C LYS A 10 -28.02 13.29 1.88
N GLN A 11 -28.55 12.89 3.04
CA GLN A 11 -27.87 11.96 3.95
C GLN A 11 -27.76 10.54 3.37
N GLU A 12 -28.84 10.00 2.78
CA GLU A 12 -28.81 8.69 2.11
C GLU A 12 -27.82 8.67 0.94
N GLU A 13 -27.75 9.74 0.14
CA GLU A 13 -26.77 9.84 -0.94
C GLU A 13 -25.34 9.91 -0.42
N ALA A 14 -25.09 10.66 0.67
CA ALA A 14 -23.78 10.73 1.30
C ALA A 14 -23.35 9.38 1.90
N GLU A 15 -24.26 8.63 2.50
CA GLU A 15 -23.98 7.30 3.05
C GLU A 15 -23.73 6.28 1.93
N ALA A 16 -24.49 6.33 0.84
CA ALA A 16 -24.26 5.49 -0.34
C ALA A 16 -22.90 5.77 -1.01
N ARG A 17 -22.49 7.05 -1.09
CA ARG A 17 -21.15 7.44 -1.56
C ARG A 17 -20.05 6.89 -0.65
N ARG A 18 -20.20 7.03 0.68
CA ARG A 18 -19.24 6.47 1.65
C ARG A 18 -19.11 4.95 1.54
N LYS A 19 -20.22 4.22 1.40
CA LYS A 19 -20.21 2.76 1.22
C LYS A 19 -19.50 2.35 -0.07
N LYS A 20 -19.74 3.07 -1.18
CA LYS A 20 -19.03 2.83 -2.45
C LYS A 20 -17.52 3.08 -2.33
N GLU A 21 -17.11 4.19 -1.71
CA GLU A 21 -15.69 4.50 -1.50
C GLU A 21 -14.99 3.44 -0.63
N GLU A 22 -15.65 2.93 0.42
CA GLU A 22 -15.10 1.87 1.26
C GLU A 22 -14.94 0.55 0.49
N GLU A 23 -15.91 0.21 -0.35
CA GLU A 23 -15.85 -0.98 -1.21
C GLU A 23 -14.74 -0.86 -2.27
N GLU A 24 -14.57 0.32 -2.87
CA GLU A 24 -13.47 0.60 -3.79
C GLU A 24 -12.11 0.54 -3.10
N LYS A 25 -12.02 1.05 -1.86
CA LYS A 25 -10.80 0.95 -1.04
C LYS A 25 -10.46 -0.49 -0.69
N LYS A 26 -11.44 -1.36 -0.46
CA LYS A 26 -11.24 -2.82 -0.30
C LYS A 26 -10.75 -3.50 -1.58
N LYS A 27 -11.00 -2.92 -2.76
CA LYS A 27 -10.52 -3.44 -4.04
C LYS A 27 -9.10 -2.99 -4.38
N GLN A 28 -8.59 -1.94 -3.75
CA GLN A 28 -7.22 -1.47 -3.99
C GLN A 28 -6.18 -2.41 -3.37
N LEU A 29 -5.08 -2.60 -4.10
CA LEU A 29 -3.90 -3.27 -3.58
C LEU A 29 -3.30 -2.38 -2.50
N THR A 30 -3.16 -2.93 -1.29
CA THR A 30 -2.57 -2.20 -0.16
C THR A 30 -1.37 -2.98 0.38
N LEU A 31 -0.39 -2.25 0.89
CA LEU A 31 0.81 -2.81 1.50
C LEU A 31 0.78 -2.55 3.01
N ASP A 32 1.20 -3.54 3.79
CA ASP A 32 1.23 -3.43 5.24
C ASP A 32 2.57 -3.94 5.80
N PRO A 33 3.39 -3.07 6.42
CA PRO A 33 3.16 -1.63 6.62
C PRO A 33 3.29 -0.79 5.34
N THR A 34 2.67 0.40 5.33
CA THR A 34 2.84 1.41 4.25
C THR A 34 4.05 2.32 4.46
N SER A 35 4.61 2.35 5.67
CA SER A 35 5.89 3.01 5.95
C SER A 35 6.58 2.41 7.16
N PHE A 36 7.91 2.45 7.17
CA PHE A 36 8.70 2.03 8.33
C PHE A 36 10.14 2.51 8.24
N THR A 37 10.83 2.46 9.39
CA THR A 37 12.26 2.71 9.52
C THR A 37 13.01 1.42 9.83
N LEU A 38 14.17 1.21 9.21
CA LEU A 38 15.12 0.12 9.49
C LEU A 38 16.53 0.66 9.70
N LYS A 39 17.37 -0.13 10.37
CA LYS A 39 18.83 0.06 10.32
C LYS A 39 19.38 -0.61 9.05
N PRO A 40 20.50 -0.14 8.48
CA PRO A 40 21.18 -0.81 7.38
C PRO A 40 21.40 -2.30 7.67
N PHE A 41 21.32 -3.13 6.62
CA PHE A 41 21.47 -4.59 6.65
C PHE A 41 20.38 -5.36 7.41
N LEU A 42 19.34 -4.69 7.92
CA LEU A 42 18.14 -5.35 8.45
C LEU A 42 17.09 -5.54 7.36
N SER A 43 16.23 -6.53 7.58
CA SER A 43 15.11 -6.85 6.69
C SER A 43 13.76 -6.74 7.38
N LYS A 44 12.71 -6.44 6.62
CA LYS A 44 11.33 -6.43 7.09
C LYS A 44 10.37 -6.97 6.04
N ASN A 45 9.38 -7.71 6.49
CA ASN A 45 8.30 -8.20 5.64
C ASN A 45 7.24 -7.12 5.45
N VAL A 46 6.78 -6.96 4.21
CA VAL A 46 5.65 -6.11 3.84
C VAL A 46 4.62 -7.00 3.13
N TYR A 47 3.44 -7.10 3.71
CA TYR A 47 2.37 -7.95 3.22
C TYR A 47 1.55 -7.24 2.14
N ILE A 48 1.22 -7.96 1.07
CA ILE A 48 0.38 -7.49 -0.02
C ILE A 48 -1.07 -7.92 0.27
N LYS A 49 -1.97 -6.96 0.45
CA LYS A 49 -3.40 -7.20 0.67
C LYS A 49 -4.18 -6.85 -0.59
N ASN A 50 -5.15 -7.69 -0.95
CA ASN A 50 -6.03 -7.54 -2.11
C ASN A 50 -5.31 -7.48 -3.48
N GLY A 51 -4.06 -7.96 -3.54
CA GLY A 51 -3.30 -8.12 -4.78
C GLY A 51 -3.47 -9.49 -5.40
N THR A 52 -3.10 -9.63 -6.67
CA THR A 52 -3.02 -10.94 -7.33
C THR A 52 -1.72 -11.12 -8.10
N ALA A 53 -0.94 -12.14 -7.75
CA ALA A 53 0.31 -12.50 -8.42
C ALA A 53 0.10 -12.77 -9.93
N PRO A 54 1.14 -12.57 -10.78
CA PRO A 54 2.49 -12.15 -10.43
C PRO A 54 2.59 -10.67 -10.01
N TYR A 55 3.66 -10.32 -9.28
CA TYR A 55 3.89 -8.98 -8.78
C TYR A 55 5.13 -8.34 -9.43
N LYS A 56 4.97 -7.12 -9.94
CA LYS A 56 6.07 -6.27 -10.41
C LYS A 56 6.46 -5.30 -9.30
N VAL A 57 7.74 -5.29 -8.93
CA VAL A 57 8.28 -4.39 -7.91
C VAL A 57 9.27 -3.40 -8.53
N GLU A 58 9.06 -2.12 -8.25
CA GLU A 58 9.95 -1.03 -8.64
C GLU A 58 10.43 -0.32 -7.38
N VAL A 59 11.74 -0.19 -7.23
CA VAL A 59 12.37 0.54 -6.11
C VAL A 59 12.98 1.81 -6.66
N THR A 60 12.57 2.96 -6.15
CA THR A 60 13.03 4.27 -6.65
C THR A 60 14.56 4.41 -6.52
N ASN A 61 15.13 3.98 -5.39
CA ASN A 61 16.57 3.96 -5.17
C ASN A 61 17.04 2.61 -4.60
N LYS A 62 17.58 1.75 -5.48
CA LYS A 62 18.11 0.42 -5.12
C LYS A 62 19.38 0.47 -4.25
N GLY A 63 20.03 1.61 -4.14
CA GLY A 63 21.17 1.81 -3.23
C GLY A 63 20.75 1.93 -1.76
N ILE A 64 19.49 2.30 -1.50
CA ILE A 64 18.94 2.48 -0.15
C ILE A 64 18.23 1.21 0.32
N ALA A 65 17.49 0.54 -0.55
CA ALA A 65 16.80 -0.70 -0.24
C ALA A 65 16.78 -1.68 -1.42
N SER A 66 16.78 -2.97 -1.11
CA SER A 66 16.56 -4.07 -2.05
C SER A 66 15.30 -4.85 -1.67
N VAL A 67 14.69 -5.53 -2.63
CA VAL A 67 13.42 -6.25 -2.42
C VAL A 67 13.46 -7.65 -3.01
N THR A 68 12.97 -8.61 -2.24
CA THR A 68 12.68 -9.99 -2.70
C THR A 68 11.18 -10.22 -2.66
N VAL A 69 10.62 -10.83 -3.71
CA VAL A 69 9.17 -11.05 -3.85
C VAL A 69 8.84 -12.50 -3.54
N HIS A 70 7.91 -12.72 -2.60
CA HIS A 70 7.37 -14.03 -2.29
C HIS A 70 5.93 -14.11 -2.81
N GLU A 71 5.79 -14.43 -4.10
CA GLU A 71 4.50 -14.39 -4.79
C GLU A 71 3.47 -15.38 -4.23
N LYS A 72 3.92 -16.56 -3.79
CA LYS A 72 3.05 -17.62 -3.24
C LYS A 72 2.40 -17.19 -1.92
N ASP A 73 3.12 -16.43 -1.13
CA ASP A 73 2.74 -16.04 0.23
C ASP A 73 2.24 -14.59 0.31
N ASN A 74 2.17 -13.89 -0.84
CA ASN A 74 1.70 -12.50 -0.96
C ASN A 74 2.43 -11.52 -0.05
N PHE A 75 3.75 -11.60 0.04
CA PHE A 75 4.56 -10.59 0.72
C PHE A 75 5.87 -10.31 -0.03
N ILE A 76 6.48 -9.18 0.31
CA ILE A 76 7.83 -8.84 -0.11
C ILE A 76 8.73 -8.71 1.12
N VAL A 77 10.00 -9.08 0.97
CA VAL A 77 11.04 -8.81 1.97
C VAL A 77 11.82 -7.59 1.50
N VAL A 78 11.81 -6.55 2.31
CA VAL A 78 12.60 -5.33 2.08
C VAL A 78 13.86 -5.41 2.91
N ILE A 79 15.03 -5.29 2.28
CA ILE A 79 16.34 -5.25 2.94
C ILE A 79 16.89 -3.83 2.83
N ALA A 80 17.22 -3.22 3.96
CA ALA A 80 17.89 -1.93 3.99
C ALA A 80 19.38 -2.08 3.61
N VAL A 81 19.88 -1.22 2.73
CA VAL A 81 21.25 -1.29 2.19
C VAL A 81 22.10 -0.12 2.71
N GLN A 82 21.65 1.12 2.49
CA GLN A 82 22.32 2.33 2.98
C GLN A 82 21.30 3.28 3.60
N GLU A 83 21.79 4.23 4.40
CA GLU A 83 20.98 5.29 4.98
C GLU A 83 20.32 6.16 3.91
N GLY A 84 19.10 6.61 4.20
CA GLY A 84 18.33 7.43 3.28
C GLY A 84 16.85 7.04 3.26
N THR A 85 16.10 7.62 2.33
CA THR A 85 14.68 7.31 2.14
C THR A 85 14.44 6.88 0.70
N THR A 86 13.69 5.80 0.51
CA THR A 86 13.23 5.35 -0.81
C THR A 86 11.78 4.92 -0.75
N GLU A 87 11.13 4.90 -1.90
CA GLU A 87 9.82 4.31 -2.07
C GLU A 87 9.93 3.01 -2.87
N ILE A 88 9.02 2.09 -2.57
CA ILE A 88 8.85 0.83 -3.29
C ILE A 88 7.42 0.80 -3.79
N VAL A 89 7.25 0.55 -5.09
CA VAL A 89 5.97 0.43 -5.76
C VAL A 89 5.77 -1.03 -6.15
N VAL A 90 4.66 -1.62 -5.69
CA VAL A 90 4.24 -2.98 -6.05
C VAL A 90 3.04 -2.86 -6.97
N THR A 91 3.11 -3.49 -8.14
CA THR A 91 2.01 -3.57 -9.12
C THR A 91 1.59 -5.02 -9.30
N ASP A 92 0.31 -5.33 -9.21
CA ASP A 92 -0.22 -6.68 -9.47
C ASP A 92 -0.58 -6.91 -10.94
N LYS A 93 -0.99 -8.15 -11.28
CA LYS A 93 -1.42 -8.52 -12.63
C LYS A 93 -2.58 -7.67 -13.17
N ASN A 94 -3.39 -7.10 -12.27
CA ASN A 94 -4.57 -6.29 -12.61
C ASN A 94 -4.23 -4.79 -12.67
N MET A 95 -2.94 -4.43 -12.69
CA MET A 95 -2.42 -3.06 -12.69
C MET A 95 -2.77 -2.25 -11.43
N LYS A 96 -3.18 -2.90 -10.34
CA LYS A 96 -3.37 -2.25 -9.04
C LYS A 96 -2.01 -1.99 -8.42
N LYS A 97 -1.84 -0.80 -7.84
CA LYS A 97 -0.58 -0.36 -7.25
C LYS A 97 -0.72 -0.15 -5.75
N GLY A 98 0.34 -0.50 -5.03
CA GLY A 98 0.54 -0.19 -3.63
C GLY A 98 1.95 0.32 -3.43
N THR A 99 2.11 1.24 -2.47
CA THR A 99 3.39 1.89 -2.21
C THR A 99 3.78 1.71 -0.75
N VAL A 100 5.09 1.58 -0.52
CA VAL A 100 5.66 1.57 0.82
C VAL A 100 6.87 2.49 0.88
N LYS A 101 6.89 3.36 1.89
CA LYS A 101 7.99 4.27 2.16
C LYS A 101 8.97 3.63 3.14
N VAL A 102 10.23 3.56 2.75
CA VAL A 102 11.30 2.96 3.54
C VAL A 102 12.27 4.05 3.94
N THR A 103 12.50 4.19 5.24
CA THR A 103 13.55 5.03 5.79
C THR A 103 14.62 4.13 6.39
N THR A 104 15.87 4.35 6.03
CA THR A 104 17.02 3.66 6.62
C THR A 104 17.83 4.66 7.44
N SER A 105 18.04 4.36 8.73
CA SER A 105 18.73 5.23 9.68
C SER A 105 19.41 4.42 10.78
N ASN A 106 20.62 4.79 11.20
CA ASN A 106 21.28 4.23 12.39
C ASN A 106 20.87 4.88 13.73
N HIS A 107 20.18 6.02 13.68
CA HIS A 107 19.74 6.79 14.84
C HIS A 107 18.73 6.04 15.72
#